data_AF-A0A820S682-F1
#
_entry.id   AF-A0A820S682-F1
#
_cell.length_a   1.000
_cell.length_b   1.000
_cell.length_c   1.000
_cell.angle_alpha   90.00
_cell.angle_beta   90.00
_cell.angle_gamma   90.00
#
_symmetry.space_group_name_H-M   'P 1'
#
loop_
_entity.id
_entity.type
_entity.pdbx_description
1 polymer ?
#
loop_
_entity_poly.entity_id
_entity_poly.type
_entity_poly.pdbx_seq_one_letter_code
_entity_poly.pdbx_strand_id
1 'polypeptide(L)'
;MDLCESLLRGISRYGTENPTDIQKRALKPCISGYDVIAQAPSCKGKTTMFIIAILQKLDVNCKDCQALILVPTRELAQGVWFFSSM
;
A
#
# COMPACT_ATOMS: atom_id res chain seq x y z
N MET A 1 -1.69 -14.53 -1.64
CA MET A 1 -1.15 -13.54 -0.70
C MET A 1 -2.06 -13.57 0.49
N ASP A 2 -1.52 -13.70 1.69
CA ASP A 2 -2.33 -13.85 2.91
C ASP A 2 -2.69 -12.45 3.42
N LEU A 3 -3.60 -11.78 2.70
CA LEU A 3 -4.11 -10.45 3.05
C LEU A 3 -5.40 -10.61 3.87
N CYS A 4 -5.64 -9.68 4.80
CA CYS A 4 -6.87 -9.70 5.58
C CYS A 4 -8.09 -9.49 4.66
N GLU A 5 -9.21 -10.15 5.00
CA GLU A 5 -10.38 -10.20 4.13
C GLU A 5 -10.99 -8.81 3.87
N SER A 6 -10.97 -7.94 4.88
CA SER A 6 -11.42 -6.54 4.76
C SER A 6 -10.60 -5.77 3.72
N LEU A 7 -9.28 -5.95 3.71
CA LEU A 7 -8.39 -5.32 2.74
C LEU A 7 -8.59 -5.87 1.33
N LEU A 8 -8.77 -7.19 1.19
CA LEU A 8 -9.09 -7.81 -0.11
C LEU A 8 -10.39 -7.27 -0.70
N ARG A 9 -11.43 -7.09 0.12
CA ARG A 9 -12.69 -6.47 -0.32
C ARG A 9 -12.48 -5.02 -0.79
N GLY A 10 -11.66 -4.25 -0.08
CA GLY A 10 -11.29 -2.89 -0.47
C GLY A 10 -10.55 -2.85 -1.81
N ILE A 11 -9.54 -3.69 -1.99
CA ILE A 11 -8.76 -3.81 -3.23
C ILE A 11 -9.65 -4.21 -4.42
N SER A 12 -10.57 -5.16 -4.21
CA SER A 12 -11.50 -5.62 -5.24
C SER A 12 -12.46 -4.50 -5.67
N ARG A 13 -12.99 -3.72 -4.73
CA ARG A 13 -13.84 -2.55 -5.03
C ARG A 13 -13.10 -1.45 -5.78
N TYR A 14 -11.80 -1.31 -5.53
CA TYR A 14 -10.96 -0.35 -6.24
C TYR A 14 -10.69 -0.76 -7.71
N GLY A 15 -11.01 -1.99 -8.10
CA GLY A 15 -10.86 -2.46 -9.49
C GLY A 15 -9.44 -2.94 -9.82
N THR A 16 -8.62 -3.27 -8.82
CA THR A 16 -7.30 -3.89 -9.05
C THR A 16 -7.47 -5.40 -9.21
N GLU A 17 -8.02 -5.83 -10.34
CA GLU A 17 -8.20 -7.28 -10.61
C GLU A 17 -6.87 -7.98 -10.91
N ASN A 18 -5.89 -7.23 -11.44
CA ASN A 18 -4.58 -7.77 -11.81
C ASN A 18 -3.43 -6.93 -11.25
N PRO A 19 -2.73 -7.39 -10.19
CA PRO A 19 -1.61 -6.65 -9.64
C PRO A 19 -0.44 -6.58 -10.63
N THR A 20 0.26 -5.44 -10.64
CA THR A 20 1.44 -5.23 -11.49
C THR A 20 2.61 -6.12 -11.05
N ASP A 21 3.61 -6.33 -11.92
CA ASP A 21 4.78 -7.15 -11.59
C ASP A 21 5.53 -6.65 -10.34
N ILE A 22 5.60 -5.32 -10.16
CA ILE A 22 6.22 -4.74 -8.98
C ILE A 22 5.38 -5.00 -7.72
N GLN A 23 4.05 -4.95 -7.80
CA GLN A 23 3.17 -5.30 -6.69
C GLN A 23 3.35 -6.78 -6.30
N LYS A 24 3.40 -7.68 -7.27
CA LYS A 24 3.61 -9.12 -7.03
C LYS A 24 4.94 -9.41 -6.33
N ARG A 25 6.02 -8.72 -6.72
CA ARG A 25 7.38 -8.94 -6.17
C ARG A 25 7.61 -8.22 -4.84
N ALA A 26 7.20 -6.96 -4.73
CA ALA A 26 7.51 -6.11 -3.58
C ALA A 26 6.52 -6.25 -2.43
N LEU A 27 5.26 -6.63 -2.69
CA LEU A 27 4.26 -6.67 -1.62
C LEU A 27 4.60 -7.72 -0.54
N LYS A 28 5.07 -8.91 -0.96
CA LYS A 28 5.41 -10.01 -0.04
C LYS A 28 6.50 -9.63 0.98
N PRO A 29 7.68 -9.11 0.58
CA PRO A 29 8.68 -8.69 1.57
C PRO A 29 8.20 -7.52 2.45
N CYS A 30 7.41 -6.59 1.91
CA CYS A 30 6.85 -5.49 2.71
C CYS A 30 5.91 -5.98 3.82
N ILE A 31 4.97 -6.88 3.52
CA ILE A 31 4.04 -7.43 4.54
C ILE A 31 4.77 -8.30 5.57
N SER A 32 5.86 -8.97 5.18
CA SER A 32 6.71 -9.74 6.10
C SER A 32 7.59 -8.87 7.02
N GLY A 33 7.57 -7.54 6.85
CA GLY A 33 8.29 -6.61 7.71
C GLY A 33 9.78 -6.48 7.41
N TYR A 34 10.21 -6.87 6.21
CA TYR A 34 11.54 -6.54 5.73
C TYR A 34 11.63 -5.08 5.30
N ASP A 35 12.82 -4.50 5.42
CA ASP A 35 13.14 -3.23 4.77
C ASP A 35 13.28 -3.45 3.26
N VAL A 36 12.57 -2.66 2.46
CA VAL A 36 12.46 -2.85 1.01
C VAL A 36 12.82 -1.57 0.27
N ILE A 37 13.79 -1.68 -0.64
CA ILE A 37 14.03 -0.68 -1.69
C ILE A 37 13.39 -1.18 -2.97
N ALA A 38 12.34 -0.49 -3.43
CA ALA A 38 11.60 -0.86 -4.63
C ALA A 38 11.80 0.16 -5.75
N GLN A 39 12.40 -0.27 -6.86
CA GLN A 39 12.51 0.52 -8.08
C GLN A 39 11.55 0.01 -9.15
N ALA A 40 10.79 0.92 -9.75
CA ALA A 40 9.94 0.65 -10.90
C ALA A 40 9.73 1.94 -11.72
N PRO A 41 9.31 1.82 -12.99
CA PRO A 41 8.95 2.96 -13.81
C PRO A 41 7.79 3.78 -13.22
N SER A 42 7.68 5.04 -13.62
CA SER A 42 6.58 5.92 -13.23
C SER A 42 5.21 5.30 -13.53
N CYS A 43 4.21 5.58 -12.67
CA CYS A 43 2.82 5.12 -12.80
C CYS A 43 2.56 3.60 -12.74
N LYS A 44 3.50 2.75 -12.32
CA LYS A 44 3.26 1.29 -12.17
C LYS A 44 2.70 0.81 -10.82
N GLY A 45 1.94 1.65 -10.11
CA GLY A 45 1.23 1.23 -8.90
C GLY A 45 2.09 1.03 -7.65
N LYS A 46 3.25 1.72 -7.55
CA LYS A 46 4.10 1.73 -6.34
C LYS A 46 3.37 2.24 -5.12
N THR A 47 2.63 3.34 -5.26
CA THR A 47 1.88 3.98 -4.17
C THR A 47 0.88 3.00 -3.56
N THR A 48 0.07 2.37 -4.41
CA THR A 48 -0.90 1.35 -3.99
C THR A 48 -0.22 0.17 -3.30
N MET A 49 0.95 -0.26 -3.79
CA MET A 49 1.72 -1.34 -3.15
C MET A 49 2.10 -1.01 -1.70
N PHE A 50 2.65 0.18 -1.45
CA PHE A 50 3.02 0.59 -0.09
C PHE A 50 1.80 0.78 0.81
N ILE A 51 0.70 1.34 0.28
CA ILE A 51 -0.54 1.52 1.03
C ILE A 51 -1.12 0.16 1.45
N ILE A 52 -1.21 -0.81 0.54
CA ILE A 52 -1.69 -2.16 0.88
C ILE A 52 -0.79 -2.80 1.94
N ALA A 53 0.53 -2.65 1.81
CA ALA A 53 1.47 -3.19 2.80
C ALA A 53 1.29 -2.57 4.19
N ILE A 54 1.06 -1.25 4.27
CA ILE A 54 0.80 -0.55 5.52
C ILE A 54 -0.54 -1.01 6.11
N LEU A 55 -1.62 -0.95 5.33
CA LEU A 55 -2.97 -1.33 5.78
C LEU A 55 -3.03 -2.78 6.28
N GLN A 56 -2.27 -3.69 5.67
CA GLN A 56 -2.17 -5.08 6.10
C GLN A 56 -1.56 -5.23 7.50
N LYS A 57 -0.70 -4.30 7.92
CA LYS A 57 0.02 -4.34 9.19
C LYS A 57 -0.58 -3.45 10.28
N LEU A 58 -1.55 -2.61 9.95
CA LEU A 58 -2.22 -1.74 10.92
C LEU A 58 -3.06 -2.56 11.90
N ASP A 59 -2.95 -2.21 13.18
CA ASP A 59 -3.90 -2.62 14.21
C ASP A 59 -5.04 -1.61 14.27
N VAL A 60 -6.23 -2.03 13.85
CA VAL A 60 -7.45 -1.20 13.82
C VAL A 60 -7.95 -0.80 15.21
N ASN A 61 -7.50 -1.47 16.28
CA ASN A 61 -7.88 -1.14 17.65
C ASN A 61 -6.96 -0.07 18.26
N CYS A 62 -5.78 0.13 17.69
CA CYS A 62 -4.80 1.11 18.15
C CYS A 62 -5.00 2.45 17.42
N LYS A 63 -5.25 3.53 18.17
CA LYS A 63 -5.49 4.88 17.61
C LYS A 63 -4.24 5.75 17.52
N ASP A 64 -3.07 5.19 17.83
CA ASP A 64 -1.79 5.90 17.73
C ASP A 64 -1.28 5.95 16.28
N CYS A 65 -0.30 6.81 16.02
CA CYS A 65 0.37 6.85 14.72
C CYS A 65 1.21 5.58 14.52
N GLN A 66 0.80 4.71 13.59
CA GLN A 66 1.44 3.43 13.33
C GLN A 66 2.29 3.41 12.04
N ALA A 67 2.11 4.38 11.15
CA ALA A 67 2.83 4.47 9.88
C ALA A 67 3.01 5.92 9.43
N LEU A 68 4.15 6.20 8.81
CA LEU A 68 4.49 7.50 8.24
C LEU A 68 4.90 7.32 6.77
N ILE A 69 4.27 8.06 5.87
CA ILE A 69 4.63 8.12 4.46
C ILE A 69 5.22 9.50 4.16
N LEU A 70 6.48 9.52 3.72
CA LEU A 70 7.16 10.75 3.31
C LEU A 70 7.16 10.86 1.78
N VAL A 71 6.81 12.03 1.28
CA VAL A 71 6.75 12.34 -0.15
C VAL A 71 7.37 13.72 -0.41
N PRO A 72 7.93 13.97 -1.61
CA PRO A 72 8.69 15.19 -1.87
C PRO A 72 7.81 16.42 -2.13
N THR A 73 6.53 16.26 -2.47
CA THR A 73 5.61 17.39 -2.74
C THR A 73 4.24 17.19 -2.11
N ARG A 74 3.50 18.30 -1.95
CA ARG A 74 2.16 18.31 -1.33
C ARG A 74 1.11 17.62 -2.21
N GLU A 75 1.23 17.76 -3.52
CA GLU A 75 0.33 17.15 -4.50
C GLU A 75 0.42 15.62 -4.43
N LEU A 76 1.65 15.10 -4.25
CA LEU A 76 1.85 13.68 -4.02
C LEU A 76 1.28 13.23 -2.67
N ALA A 77 1.36 14.07 -1.63
CA ALA A 77 0.77 13.77 -0.33
C ALA A 77 -0.77 13.68 -0.42
N GLN A 78 -1.39 14.59 -1.15
CA GLN A 78 -2.83 14.55 -1.45
C GLN A 78 -3.21 13.29 -2.23
N GLY A 79 -2.39 12.91 -3.22
CA GLY A 79 -2.55 11.65 -3.93
C GLY A 79 -2.55 10.45 -2.99
N VAL A 80 -1.51 10.33 -2.14
CA VAL A 80 -1.43 9.24 -1.13
C VAL A 80 -2.64 9.24 -0.21
N TRP A 81 -3.06 10.41 0.29
CA TRP A 81 -4.22 10.54 1.17
C TRP A 81 -5.52 10.05 0.51
N PHE A 82 -5.75 10.44 -0.75
CA PHE A 82 -6.90 10.01 -1.53
C PHE A 82 -6.96 8.48 -1.66
N PHE A 83 -5.83 7.84 -1.97
CA PHE A 83 -5.74 6.39 -2.06
C PHE A 83 -5.92 5.68 -0.70
N SER A 84 -5.53 6.31 0.41
CA SER A 84 -5.66 5.71 1.75
C SER A 84 -7.06 5.84 2.37
N SER A 85 -7.87 6.76 1.87
CA SER A 85 -9.21 7.07 2.41
C SER A 85 -10.33 6.31 1.69
N MET A 86 -9.98 5.25 0.94
CA MET A 86 -10.86 4.41 0.13
C MET A 86 -11.05 3.03 0.77
#